data_AF-A0A3D0SWQ1-F1
#
_entry.id   AF-A0A3D0SWQ1-F1
#
_cell.length_a   1.000
_cell.length_b   1.000
_cell.length_c   1.000
_cell.angle_alpha   90.00
_cell.angle_beta   90.00
_cell.angle_gamma   90.00
#
_symmetry.space_group_name_H-M   'P 1'
#
loop_
_entity.id
_entity.type
_entity.pdbx_description
1 polymer ?
#
loop_
_entity_poly.entity_id
_entity_poly.type
_entity_poly.pdbx_seq_one_letter_code
_entity_poly.pdbx_strand_id
1 'polypeptide(L)' 'TARLILRDLVNATLGFEQLATLTAKPSKSLHRMLSPTGNPSMDNLAAIFAAVREKLQVSLSAHSVAA' A
#
# COMPACT_ATOMS: atom_id res chain seq x y z
N THR A 1 11.44 -1.27 -6.11
CA THR A 1 10.52 -1.96 -7.03
C THR A 1 9.17 -2.32 -6.40
N ALA A 2 9.12 -3.14 -5.34
CA ALA A 2 7.85 -3.58 -4.72
C ALA A 2 6.90 -2.43 -4.32
N ARG A 3 7.42 -1.33 -3.78
CA ARG A 3 6.64 -0.15 -3.42
C ARG A 3 5.90 0.49 -4.62
N LEU A 4 6.55 0.56 -5.79
CA LEU A 4 5.94 1.13 -6.99
C LEU A 4 4.86 0.20 -7.55
N ILE A 5 5.11 -1.11 -7.53
CA ILE A 5 4.10 -2.10 -7.90
C ILE A 5 2.87 -1.98 -6.98
N LEU A 6 3.08 -1.81 -5.67
CA LEU A 6 1.99 -1.59 -4.73
C LEU A 6 1.23 -0.29 -5.01
N ARG A 7 1.95 0.79 -5.41
CA ARG A 7 1.33 2.05 -5.83
C ARG A 7 0.41 1.84 -7.04
N ASP A 8 0.89 1.12 -8.04
CA ASP A 8 0.14 0.89 -9.27
C ASP A 8 -1.06 -0.01 -9.03
N LEU A 9 -0.91 -1.04 -8.17
CA LEU A 9 -2.02 -1.86 -7.70
C LEU A 9 -3.10 -1.02 -7.00
N VAL A 10 -2.70 -0.15 -6.06
CA VAL A 10 -3.63 0.75 -5.36
C VAL A 10 -4.36 1.65 -6.35
N ASN A 11 -3.64 2.26 -7.29
CA ASN A 11 -4.23 3.13 -8.31
C ASN A 11 -5.24 2.39 -9.21
N ALA A 12 -4.95 1.14 -9.57
CA ALA A 12 -5.79 0.34 -10.45
C ALA A 12 -7.04 -0.26 -9.77
N THR A 13 -7.09 -0.27 -8.43
CA THR A 13 -8.13 -1.01 -7.69
C THR A 13 -8.93 -0.15 -6.72
N LEU A 14 -8.26 0.53 -5.78
CA LEU A 14 -8.91 1.25 -4.67
C LEU A 14 -8.91 2.76 -4.90
N GLY A 15 -7.81 3.26 -5.48
CA GLY A 15 -7.41 4.65 -5.37
C GLY A 15 -6.93 5.04 -3.96
N PHE A 16 -6.23 6.17 -3.88
CA PHE A 16 -5.63 6.62 -2.62
C PHE A 16 -6.63 7.22 -1.63
N GLU A 17 -7.75 7.78 -2.10
CA GLU A 17 -8.81 8.29 -1.23
C GLU A 17 -9.51 7.16 -0.48
N GLN A 18 -9.84 6.06 -1.16
CA GLN A 18 -10.44 4.90 -0.50
C GLN A 18 -9.45 4.23 0.45
N LEU A 19 -8.18 4.11 0.03
CA LEU A 19 -7.12 3.58 0.90
C LEU A 19 -6.93 4.46 2.14
N ALA A 20 -7.07 5.78 2.02
CA ALA A 20 -7.00 6.71 3.13
C ALA A 20 -8.09 6.44 4.17
N THR A 21 -9.33 6.22 3.72
CA THR A 21 -10.44 5.83 4.59
C THR A 21 -10.18 4.51 5.30
N LEU A 22 -9.73 3.48 4.58
CA LEU A 22 -9.53 2.14 5.16
C LEU A 22 -8.35 2.09 6.15
N THR A 23 -7.30 2.85 5.88
CA THR A 23 -6.09 2.85 6.71
C THR A 23 -6.10 3.93 7.80
N ALA A 24 -7.13 4.78 7.83
CA ALA A 24 -7.21 5.99 8.66
C ALA A 24 -5.95 6.87 8.52
N LYS A 25 -5.42 6.99 7.30
CA LYS A 25 -4.21 7.78 6.99
C LYS A 25 -4.50 8.80 5.90
N PRO A 26 -3.92 10.01 5.95
CA PRO A 26 -4.13 10.98 4.90
C PRO A 26 -3.66 10.48 3.53
N SER A 27 -4.50 10.64 2.50
CA SER A 27 -4.21 10.26 1.11
C SER A 27 -2.86 10.81 0.61
N LYS A 28 -2.58 12.09 0.86
CA LYS A 28 -1.28 12.72 0.53
C LYS A 28 -0.08 12.01 1.17
N SER A 29 -0.25 11.49 2.38
CA SER A 29 0.80 10.73 3.07
C SER A 29 1.00 9.37 2.42
N LEU A 30 -0.08 8.67 2.06
CA LEU A 30 -0.02 7.39 1.36
C LEU A 30 0.65 7.53 -0.01
N HIS A 31 0.29 8.56 -0.78
CA HIS A 31 0.98 8.91 -2.04
C HIS A 31 2.48 9.10 -1.85
N ARG A 32 2.88 9.87 -0.82
CA ARG A 32 4.29 10.10 -0.49
C ARG A 32 4.99 8.80 -0.10
N MET A 33 4.36 7.98 0.75
CA MET A 33 4.90 6.70 1.20
C MET A 33 5.10 5.71 0.06
N LEU A 34 4.21 5.69 -0.94
CA LEU A 34 4.30 4.79 -2.09
C LEU A 34 5.01 5.40 -3.31
N SER A 35 5.66 6.56 -3.16
CA SER A 35 6.44 7.23 -4.21
C SER A 35 7.80 6.55 -4.47
N PRO A 36 8.51 6.88 -5.56
CA PRO A 36 9.84 6.31 -5.84
C PRO A 36 10.84 6.46 -4.69
N THR A 37 10.80 7.57 -3.95
CA THR A 37 11.65 7.85 -2.79
C THR A 37 10.95 7.65 -1.45
N GLY A 38 9.70 7.16 -1.48
CA GLY A 38 8.89 6.93 -0.29
C GLY A 38 9.42 5.80 0.60
N ASN A 39 9.18 5.92 1.90
CA ASN A 39 9.55 4.89 2.87
C ASN A 39 8.38 4.68 3.85
N PRO A 40 7.45 3.73 3.59
CA PRO A 40 6.43 3.37 4.55
C PRO A 40 7.07 2.63 5.72
N SER A 41 6.70 3.00 6.95
CA SER A 41 6.99 2.15 8.11
C SER A 41 6.29 0.79 7.97
N MET A 42 6.76 -0.22 8.70
CA MET A 42 6.13 -1.55 8.68
C MET A 42 4.65 -1.51 9.08
N ASP A 43 4.27 -0.70 10.06
CA ASP A 43 2.85 -0.55 10.46
C ASP A 43 2.00 0.02 9.32
N ASN A 44 2.54 1.01 8.59
CA ASN A 44 1.86 1.58 7.43
C ASN A 44 1.75 0.56 6.30
N LEU A 45 2.81 -0.22 6.06
CA LEU A 45 2.81 -1.26 5.04
C LEU A 45 1.80 -2.38 5.38
N ALA A 46 1.76 -2.81 6.64
CA ALA A 46 0.81 -3.79 7.13
C ALA A 46 -0.64 -3.31 6.97
N ALA A 47 -0.92 -2.04 7.33
CA ALA A 47 -2.24 -1.45 7.15
C ALA A 47 -2.64 -1.38 5.66
N ILE A 48 -1.71 -1.03 4.77
CA ILE A 48 -1.97 -1.01 3.32
C ILE A 48 -2.25 -2.43 2.81
N PHE A 49 -1.47 -3.43 3.23
CA PHE A 49 -1.73 -4.82 2.85
C PHE A 49 -3.08 -5.33 3.36
N ALA A 50 -3.45 -5.02 4.60
CA ALA A 50 -4.76 -5.38 5.14
C ALA A 50 -5.89 -4.77 4.30
N ALA A 51 -5.81 -3.48 3.97
CA ALA A 51 -6.81 -2.79 3.15
C ALA A 51 -6.92 -3.38 1.74
N VAL A 52 -5.79 -3.67 1.08
CA VAL A 52 -5.79 -4.29 -0.26
C VAL A 52 -6.37 -5.71 -0.20
N ARG A 53 -5.99 -6.50 0.81
CA ARG A 53 -6.49 -7.86 1.03
C ARG A 53 -8.01 -7.87 1.20
N GLU A 54 -8.53 -6.99 2.04
CA GLU A 54 -9.96 -6.87 2.32
C GLU A 54 -10.74 -6.44 1.07
N LYS A 55 -10.22 -5.49 0.29
CA LYS A 55 -10.92 -5.00 -0.89
C LYS A 55 -10.91 -5.95 -2.06
N LEU A 56 -9.80 -6.65 -2.28
CA LEU A 56 -9.66 -7.57 -3.40
C LEU A 56 -10.08 -9.00 -3.05
N GLN A 57 -10.34 -9.31 -1.78
CA GLN A 57 -10.66 -10.65 -1.28
C GLN A 57 -9.61 -11.70 -1.68
N VAL A 58 -8.34 -11.27 -1.72
CA VAL A 58 -7.18 -12.11 -2.07
C VAL A 58 -6.37 -12.49 -0.84
N SER A 59 -5.52 -13.50 -0.96
CA SER A 59 -4.46 -13.74 0.02
C SER A 59 -3.16 -13.08 -0.45
N LEU A 60 -2.51 -12.33 0.44
CA LEU A 60 -1.25 -11.63 0.17
C LEU A 60 -0.14 -12.26 1.02
N SER A 61 1.02 -12.52 0.40
CA SER A 61 2.25 -12.93 1.08
C SER A 61 3.40 -12.04 0.63
N ALA A 62 4.24 -11.65 1.57
CA ALA A 62 5.45 -10.87 1.31
C ALA A 62 6.67 -11.67 1.76
N HIS A 63 7.68 -11.74 0.91
CA HIS A 63 8.92 -12.48 1.15
C HIS A 63 10.10 -11.52 1.06
N SER A 64 11.08 -11.69 1.94
CA SER A 64 12.37 -11.01 1.80
C SER A 64 13.11 -11.55 0.58
N VAL A 65 13.72 -10.66 -0.19
CA VAL A 65 14.65 -11.01 -1.27
C VAL A 65 16.07 -10.73 -0.80
N ALA A 66 17.04 -11.51 -1.27
CA ALA A 66 18.45 -11.20 -1.06
C ALA A 66 18.76 -9.81 -1.64
N ALA A 67 19.60 -9.06 -0.93
CA ALA A 67 19.98 -7.70 -1.29
C ALA A 67 20.90 -7.68 -2.52
#